data_AF-A0A7S0XD93-F1
#
_entry.id   AF-A0A7S0XD93-F1
#
_cell.length_a   1.000
_cell.length_b   1.000
_cell.length_c   1.000
_cell.angle_alpha   90.00
_cell.angle_beta   90.00
_cell.angle_gamma   90.00
#
_symmetry.space_group_name_H-M   'P 1'
#
loop_
_entity.id
_entity.type
_entity.pdbx_description
1 polymer ?
#
loop_
_entity_poly.entity_id
_entity_poly.type
_entity_poly.pdbx_seq_one_letter_code
_entity_poly.pdbx_strand_id
1 'polypeptide(L)'
;KEVAERLAQQAKEIGVRFPLTFTDAQVRQEVGAALMLSKNSDGFDETTVIPSLIDKFGLIESKNETASTTKTTKKRKSKSNDETEDLTDETKSAEKKPRVIKVVNEGNRAVAEAIQEMAGIYFKNGDPRKGGVFSKAAKAIR
;
A
#
# COMPACT_ATOMS: atom_id res chain seq x y z
N LYS A 1 -7.79 -23.07 -20.29
CA LYS A 1 -7.28 -21.68 -20.42
C LYS A 1 -8.43 -20.68 -20.37
N GLU A 2 -9.51 -20.90 -21.11
CA GLU A 2 -10.70 -20.02 -21.12
C GLU A 2 -11.39 -19.89 -19.75
N VAL A 3 -11.48 -20.98 -18.98
CA VAL A 3 -12.10 -20.97 -17.63
C VAL A 3 -11.37 -20.02 -16.66
N ALA A 4 -10.04 -20.08 -16.61
CA ALA A 4 -9.25 -19.19 -15.76
C ALA A 4 -9.34 -17.72 -16.19
N GLU A 5 -9.54 -17.46 -17.49
CA GLU A 5 -9.76 -16.11 -18.01
C GLU A 5 -11.12 -15.55 -17.62
N ARG A 6 -12.18 -16.37 -17.72
CA ARG A 6 -13.53 -16.01 -17.24
C ARG A 6 -13.53 -15.76 -15.74
N LEU A 7 -12.89 -16.63 -14.95
CA LEU A 7 -12.78 -16.44 -13.50
C LEU A 7 -11.94 -15.21 -13.12
N ALA A 8 -10.88 -14.91 -13.87
CA ALA A 8 -10.11 -13.69 -13.64
C ALA A 8 -10.93 -12.42 -13.94
N GLN A 9 -11.78 -12.46 -14.96
CA GLN A 9 -12.72 -11.37 -15.26
C GLN A 9 -13.79 -11.24 -14.16
N GLN A 10 -14.41 -12.35 -13.75
CA GLN A 10 -15.37 -12.36 -12.64
C GLN A 10 -14.75 -11.86 -11.34
N ALA A 11 -13.52 -12.27 -11.01
CA ALA A 11 -12.80 -11.79 -9.84
C ALA A 11 -12.53 -10.27 -9.94
N LYS A 12 -12.21 -9.74 -11.13
CA LYS A 12 -12.06 -8.30 -11.34
C LYS A 12 -13.38 -7.54 -11.22
N GLU A 13 -14.49 -8.09 -11.73
CA GLU A 13 -15.84 -7.50 -11.63
C GLU A 13 -16.35 -7.48 -10.19
N ILE A 14 -16.11 -8.56 -9.44
CA ILE A 14 -16.40 -8.65 -8.00
C ILE A 14 -15.49 -7.72 -7.20
N GLY A 15 -14.34 -7.34 -7.76
CA GLY A 15 -13.41 -6.38 -7.18
C GLY A 15 -12.32 -7.02 -6.32
N VAL A 16 -11.87 -8.25 -6.61
CA VAL A 16 -10.74 -8.86 -5.91
C VAL A 16 -9.49 -7.98 -6.06
N ARG A 17 -8.82 -7.68 -4.94
CA ARG A 17 -7.72 -6.72 -4.83
C ARG A 17 -6.39 -7.33 -5.25
N PHE A 18 -6.23 -7.61 -6.54
CA PHE A 18 -4.95 -8.02 -7.08
C PHE A 18 -3.88 -6.92 -6.94
N PRO A 19 -2.62 -7.27 -6.65
CA PRO A 19 -1.53 -6.29 -6.61
C PRO A 19 -1.40 -5.53 -7.95
N LEU A 20 -1.24 -4.21 -7.89
CA LEU A 20 -1.10 -3.35 -9.08
C LEU A 20 0.15 -3.66 -9.92
N THR A 21 1.10 -4.41 -9.35
CA THR A 21 2.31 -4.87 -10.04
C THR A 21 2.05 -6.12 -10.88
N PHE A 22 0.90 -6.79 -10.71
CA PHE A 22 0.59 -8.01 -11.45
C PHE A 22 0.11 -7.65 -12.85
N THR A 23 0.73 -8.29 -13.84
CA THR A 23 0.24 -8.30 -15.21
C THR A 23 -1.01 -9.17 -15.31
N ASP A 24 -1.83 -8.95 -16.34
CA ASP A 24 -3.01 -9.79 -16.61
C ASP A 24 -2.66 -11.28 -16.75
N ALA A 25 -1.46 -11.59 -17.26
CA ALA A 25 -0.97 -12.96 -17.34
C ALA A 25 -0.71 -13.57 -15.95
N GLN A 26 -0.17 -12.78 -15.01
CA GLN A 26 0.07 -13.23 -13.64
C GLN A 26 -1.23 -13.39 -12.86
N VAL A 27 -2.22 -12.50 -13.06
CA VAL A 27 -3.56 -12.69 -12.49
C VAL A 27 -4.17 -14.00 -13.00
N ARG A 28 -4.09 -14.28 -14.31
CA ARG A 28 -4.57 -15.55 -14.89
C ARG A 28 -3.83 -16.77 -14.33
N GLN A 29 -2.52 -16.66 -14.07
CA GLN A 29 -1.73 -17.74 -13.46
C GLN A 29 -2.17 -18.03 -12.03
N GLU A 30 -2.39 -16.99 -11.22
CA GLU A 30 -2.88 -17.13 -9.85
C GLU A 30 -4.30 -17.73 -9.79
N VAL A 31 -5.20 -17.26 -10.66
CA VAL A 31 -6.54 -17.84 -10.78
C VAL A 31 -6.48 -19.28 -11.26
N GLY A 32 -5.59 -19.59 -12.21
CA GLY A 32 -5.35 -20.97 -12.65
C GLY A 32 -4.79 -21.87 -11.56
N ALA A 33 -3.90 -21.35 -10.72
CA ALA A 33 -3.36 -22.07 -9.56
C ALA A 33 -4.44 -22.32 -8.50
N ALA A 34 -5.29 -21.32 -8.22
CA ALA A 34 -6.42 -21.46 -7.32
C ALA A 34 -7.46 -22.47 -7.84
N LEU A 35 -7.72 -22.49 -9.14
CA LEU A 35 -8.56 -23.51 -9.78
C LEU A 35 -7.96 -24.91 -9.64
N MET A 36 -6.63 -25.07 -9.79
CA MET A 36 -5.97 -26.36 -9.58
C MET A 36 -6.01 -26.83 -8.12
N LEU A 37 -6.03 -25.89 -7.17
CA LEU A 37 -6.17 -26.17 -5.73
C LEU A 37 -7.60 -26.54 -5.34
N SER A 38 -8.62 -26.06 -6.07
CA SER A 38 -10.03 -26.44 -5.86
C SER A 38 -10.46 -27.71 -6.61
N LYS A 39 -9.49 -28.51 -7.06
CA LYS A 39 -9.75 -29.75 -7.77
C LYS A 39 -10.28 -30.82 -6.80
N ASN A 40 -11.56 -31.13 -6.93
CA ASN A 40 -12.23 -32.23 -6.23
C ASN A 40 -12.37 -33.44 -7.16
N SER A 41 -12.81 -34.58 -6.61
CA SER A 41 -12.89 -35.88 -7.29
C SER A 41 -13.70 -35.86 -8.60
N ASP A 42 -14.67 -34.94 -8.73
CA ASP A 42 -15.57 -34.84 -9.88
C ASP A 42 -15.32 -33.61 -10.79
N GLY A 43 -14.30 -32.79 -10.51
CA GLY A 43 -13.98 -31.64 -11.36
C GLY A 43 -13.35 -30.45 -10.63
N PHE A 44 -13.36 -29.30 -11.31
CA PHE A 44 -12.91 -28.03 -10.76
C PHE A 44 -14.11 -27.26 -10.19
N ASP A 45 -14.08 -26.97 -8.89
CA ASP A 45 -15.12 -26.15 -8.27
C ASP A 45 -14.81 -24.66 -8.48
N GLU A 46 -15.31 -24.10 -9.58
CA GLU A 46 -15.19 -22.68 -9.94
C GLU A 46 -15.76 -21.75 -8.86
N THR A 47 -16.80 -22.21 -8.15
CA THR A 47 -17.52 -21.48 -7.09
C THR A 47 -16.67 -21.24 -5.84
N THR A 48 -15.69 -22.10 -5.57
CA THR A 48 -14.79 -21.98 -4.41
C THR A 48 -13.54 -21.15 -4.70
N VAL A 49 -13.21 -20.97 -5.99
CA VAL A 49 -12.02 -20.23 -6.43
C VAL A 49 -12.11 -18.77 -6.05
N ILE A 50 -13.24 -18.11 -6.33
CA ILE A 50 -13.40 -16.67 -6.05
C ILE A 50 -13.32 -16.37 -4.55
N PRO A 51 -14.03 -17.08 -3.64
CA PRO A 51 -13.83 -16.96 -2.20
C PRO A 51 -12.37 -17.14 -1.78
N SER A 52 -11.68 -18.16 -2.30
CA SER A 52 -10.27 -18.39 -1.98
C SER A 52 -9.34 -17.27 -2.45
N LEU A 53 -9.68 -16.58 -3.54
CA LEU A 53 -8.95 -15.43 -4.05
C LEU A 53 -9.27 -14.17 -3.24
N ILE A 54 -10.51 -14.01 -2.76
CA ILE A 54 -10.89 -12.95 -1.83
C ILE A 54 -10.15 -13.13 -0.50
N ASP A 55 -10.04 -14.34 0.03
CA ASP A 55 -9.30 -14.61 1.27
C ASP A 55 -7.80 -14.29 1.12
N LYS A 56 -7.23 -14.56 -0.07
CA LYS A 56 -5.80 -14.31 -0.36
C LYS A 56 -5.47 -12.84 -0.63
N PHE A 57 -6.32 -12.15 -1.38
CA PHE A 57 -6.01 -10.82 -1.91
C PHE A 57 -6.88 -9.70 -1.32
N GLY A 58 -8.02 -10.03 -0.73
CA GLY A 58 -9.03 -9.10 -0.23
C GLY A 58 -9.98 -8.59 -1.30
N LEU A 59 -11.04 -7.90 -0.87
CA LEU A 59 -12.04 -7.29 -1.74
C LEU A 59 -11.84 -5.76 -1.81
N ILE A 60 -11.95 -5.19 -3.00
CA ILE A 60 -12.06 -3.75 -3.24
C ILE A 60 -13.53 -3.39 -3.01
N GLU A 61 -13.86 -3.09 -1.76
CA GLU A 61 -15.23 -2.73 -1.37
C GLU A 61 -15.73 -1.49 -2.14
N SER A 62 -16.63 -1.72 -3.09
CA SER A 62 -17.56 -0.70 -3.57
C SER A 62 -18.57 -0.47 -2.45
N LYS A 63 -18.39 0.61 -1.67
CA LYS A 63 -19.25 1.04 -0.56
C LYS A 63 -20.71 0.57 -0.66
N ASN A 64 -21.04 -0.49 0.08
CA ASN A 64 -22.32 -0.69 0.77
C ASN A 64 -22.04 -1.59 1.99
N GLU A 65 -22.59 -1.18 3.11
CA GLU A 65 -22.16 -1.51 4.47
C GLU A 65 -22.37 -2.98 4.85
N THR A 66 -21.34 -3.64 5.38
CA THR A 66 -21.29 -4.05 6.81
C THR A 66 -19.94 -4.70 7.15
N ALA A 67 -19.16 -3.96 7.96
CA ALA A 67 -18.08 -4.39 8.85
C ALA A 67 -17.07 -5.44 8.34
N SER A 68 -15.87 -4.99 7.95
CA SER A 68 -14.67 -5.18 8.77
C SER A 68 -13.43 -4.53 8.15
N THR A 69 -12.90 -3.56 8.88
CA THR A 69 -11.51 -3.06 8.81
C THR A 69 -11.11 -2.22 7.59
N THR A 70 -10.65 -1.00 7.92
CA THR A 70 -9.46 -0.32 7.37
C THR A 70 -9.69 0.85 6.40
N LYS A 71 -9.49 2.05 6.99
CA LYS A 71 -8.85 3.26 6.41
C LYS A 71 -9.67 4.11 5.43
N THR A 72 -10.24 5.14 6.05
CA THR A 72 -10.72 6.40 5.49
C THR A 72 -9.62 7.20 4.76
N THR A 73 -9.73 7.19 3.43
CA THR A 73 -9.70 8.32 2.48
C THR A 73 -9.17 9.70 2.92
N LYS A 74 -8.34 10.34 2.06
CA LYS A 74 -8.61 11.74 1.68
C LYS A 74 -8.13 12.16 0.29
N LYS A 75 -9.02 12.92 -0.37
CA LYS A 75 -8.96 13.51 -1.71
C LYS A 75 -7.91 14.63 -1.85
N ARG A 76 -7.40 14.74 -3.07
CA ARG A 76 -6.75 15.91 -3.68
C ARG A 76 -7.62 17.18 -3.61
N LYS A 77 -6.97 18.33 -3.40
CA LYS A 77 -7.36 19.62 -3.98
C LYS A 77 -6.11 20.39 -4.40
N SER A 78 -6.11 20.84 -5.64
CA SER A 78 -5.10 21.66 -6.32
C SER A 78 -5.08 23.09 -5.78
N LYS A 79 -3.89 23.72 -5.67
CA LYS A 79 -3.43 24.90 -6.43
C LYS A 79 -2.04 25.36 -5.96
N SER A 80 -1.24 25.78 -6.94
CA SER A 80 0.01 26.55 -6.91
C SER A 80 0.39 27.27 -5.60
N ASN A 81 1.64 27.16 -5.16
CA ASN A 81 2.62 28.21 -5.46
C ASN A 81 4.04 27.69 -5.24
N ASP A 82 4.90 28.17 -6.12
CA ASP A 82 6.35 28.18 -6.05
C ASP A 82 6.83 28.80 -4.73
N GLU A 83 7.78 28.14 -4.07
CA GLU A 83 8.89 28.82 -3.40
C GLU A 83 9.97 27.77 -3.09
N THR A 84 10.90 27.72 -4.02
CA THR A 84 12.30 27.38 -3.79
C THR A 84 12.86 28.18 -2.62
N GLU A 85 13.22 27.50 -1.54
CA GLU A 85 14.42 27.79 -0.73
C GLU A 85 14.91 26.42 -0.28
N ASP A 86 15.83 25.81 -1.02
CA ASP A 86 17.27 25.96 -0.83
C ASP A 86 17.68 26.39 0.58
N LEU A 87 18.60 25.61 1.13
CA LEU A 87 19.70 26.04 2.00
C LEU A 87 20.25 24.75 2.63
N THR A 88 21.18 24.19 1.86
CA THR A 88 22.56 23.90 2.29
C THR A 88 22.78 23.51 3.74
N ASP A 89 23.37 22.32 3.88
CA ASP A 89 24.59 22.05 4.63
C ASP A 89 24.89 22.97 5.82
N GLU A 90 24.95 22.40 7.02
CA GLU A 90 26.18 22.42 7.83
C GLU A 90 25.96 21.74 9.18
N THR A 91 26.94 20.92 9.52
CA THR A 91 27.34 20.58 10.87
C THR A 91 27.31 21.80 11.80
N LYS A 92 26.44 21.79 12.81
CA LYS A 92 26.73 22.29 14.16
C LYS A 92 25.57 22.04 15.12
N SER A 93 25.96 21.62 16.32
CA SER A 93 25.15 21.44 17.50
C SER A 93 24.27 22.67 17.76
N ALA A 94 22.95 22.52 17.63
CA ALA A 94 21.98 23.48 18.13
C ALA A 94 20.72 22.67 18.44
N GLU A 95 20.28 22.74 19.70
CA GLU A 95 19.04 22.16 20.19
C GLU A 95 17.87 22.60 19.30
N LYS A 96 17.51 21.75 18.34
CA LYS A 96 16.39 22.03 17.44
C LYS A 96 15.12 21.88 18.27
N LYS A 97 14.54 23.04 18.62
CA LYS A 97 13.17 23.17 19.16
C LYS A 97 12.28 22.14 18.45
N PRO A 98 11.47 21.36 19.18
CA PRO A 98 10.63 20.33 18.58
C PRO A 98 9.72 21.02 17.57
N ARG A 99 10.02 20.82 16.27
CA ARG A 99 9.14 21.27 15.20
C ARG A 99 7.81 20.60 15.47
N VAL A 100 6.76 21.40 15.68
CA VAL A 100 5.39 20.91 15.82
C VAL A 100 5.03 20.25 14.50
N ILE A 101 5.15 18.93 14.48
CA ILE A 101 4.84 18.09 13.34
C ILE A 101 3.31 18.10 13.23
N LYS A 102 2.79 18.84 12.26
CA LYS A 102 1.37 18.76 11.90
C LYS A 102 1.14 17.38 11.27
N VAL A 103 0.54 16.49 12.05
CA VAL A 103 0.05 15.20 11.54
C VAL A 103 -1.22 15.50 10.76
N VAL A 104 -1.17 15.31 9.44
CA VAL A 104 -2.27 15.54 8.52
C VAL A 104 -3.21 14.31 8.51
N ASN A 105 -2.69 13.13 8.84
CA ASN A 105 -3.43 11.87 8.98
C ASN A 105 -3.08 11.11 10.26
N GLU A 106 -3.95 11.20 11.27
CA GLU A 106 -3.76 10.54 12.58
C GLU A 106 -3.62 9.01 12.46
N GLY A 107 -4.30 8.38 11.51
CA GLY A 107 -4.24 6.94 11.27
C GLY A 107 -2.88 6.41 10.78
N ASN A 108 -1.99 7.30 10.32
CA ASN A 108 -0.65 6.93 9.85
C ASN A 108 0.46 7.36 10.81
N ARG A 109 0.10 7.89 12.00
CA ARG A 109 1.05 8.43 12.96
C ARG A 109 2.10 7.41 13.40
N ALA A 110 1.66 6.21 13.79
CA ALA A 110 2.56 5.14 14.22
C ALA A 110 3.56 4.75 13.12
N VAL A 111 3.10 4.67 11.87
CA VAL A 111 3.94 4.33 10.72
C VAL A 111 4.96 5.43 10.45
N ALA A 112 4.55 6.69 10.53
CA ALA A 112 5.45 7.80 10.32
C ALA A 112 6.49 7.97 11.44
N GLU A 113 6.13 7.68 12.68
CA GLU A 113 7.06 7.67 13.82
C GLU A 113 8.11 6.57 13.65
N ALA A 114 7.70 5.34 13.29
CA ALA A 114 8.63 4.25 12.98
C ALA A 114 9.59 4.59 11.83
N ILE A 115 9.10 5.19 10.75
CA ILE A 115 9.94 5.58 9.61
C ILE A 115 10.90 6.72 10.00
N GLN A 116 10.47 7.63 10.87
CA GLN A 116 11.33 8.70 11.38
C GLN A 116 12.45 8.13 12.28
N GLU A 117 12.17 7.10 13.07
CA GLU A 117 13.16 6.40 13.88
C GLU A 117 14.19 5.69 12.98
N MET A 118 13.73 5.00 11.92
CA MET A 118 14.61 4.40 10.92
C MET A 118 15.53 5.44 10.27
N ALA A 119 15.02 6.63 9.94
CA ALA A 119 15.83 7.73 9.44
C ALA A 119 16.95 8.10 10.43
N GLY A 120 16.62 8.17 11.72
CA GLY A 120 17.58 8.42 12.80
C GLY A 120 18.68 7.37 12.89
N ILE A 121 18.35 6.09 12.70
CA ILE A 121 19.34 5.00 12.67
C ILE A 121 20.32 5.18 11.50
N TYR A 122 19.82 5.49 10.29
CA TYR A 122 20.71 5.71 9.14
C TYR A 122 21.61 6.94 9.29
N PHE A 123 21.10 8.02 9.90
CA PHE A 123 21.94 9.19 10.22
C PHE A 123 23.04 8.83 11.23
N LYS A 124 22.73 8.05 12.26
CA LYS A 124 23.72 7.57 13.24
C LYS A 124 24.77 6.65 12.60
N ASN A 125 24.36 5.86 11.61
CA ASN A 125 25.24 4.95 10.87
C ASN A 125 26.07 5.63 9.78
N GLY A 126 25.99 6.96 9.64
CA GLY A 126 26.76 7.72 8.65
C GLY A 126 26.26 7.57 7.21
N ASP A 127 25.01 7.14 7.01
CA ASP A 127 24.36 7.10 5.69
C ASP A 127 23.30 8.22 5.57
N PRO A 128 23.72 9.47 5.28
CA PRO A 128 22.82 10.61 5.19
C PRO A 128 21.88 10.52 4.00
N ARG A 129 22.24 9.76 2.95
CA ARG A 129 21.37 9.56 1.78
C ARG A 129 20.15 8.74 2.18
N LYS A 130 20.35 7.58 2.82
CA LYS A 130 19.22 6.76 3.30
C LYS A 130 18.44 7.48 4.40
N GLY A 131 19.13 8.10 5.37
CA GLY A 131 18.48 8.90 6.40
C GLY A 131 17.58 10.00 5.82
N GLY A 132 18.03 10.68 4.77
CA GLY A 132 17.25 11.69 4.05
C GLY A 132 16.01 11.12 3.36
N VAL A 133 16.11 9.95 2.72
CA VAL A 133 14.97 9.27 2.07
C VAL A 133 13.92 8.88 3.11
N PHE A 134 14.33 8.23 4.20
CA PHE A 134 13.39 7.85 5.27
C PHE A 134 12.76 9.07 5.96
N SER A 135 13.52 10.15 6.16
CA SER A 135 12.95 11.38 6.74
C SER A 135 11.93 12.05 5.79
N LYS A 136 12.15 12.00 4.48
CA LYS A 136 11.16 12.45 3.48
C LYS A 136 9.92 11.54 3.48
N ALA A 137 10.10 10.22 3.56
CA ALA A 137 9.00 9.26 3.63
C ALA A 137 8.14 9.46 4.88
N ALA A 138 8.76 9.65 6.05
CA ALA A 138 8.04 9.96 7.29
C ALA A 138 7.18 11.23 7.16
N LYS A 139 7.71 12.27 6.50
CA LYS A 139 6.95 13.51 6.24
C LYS A 139 5.79 13.31 5.25
N ALA A 140 5.94 12.46 4.24
CA ALA A 140 4.90 12.21 3.25
C ALA A 140 3.72 11.39 3.80
N ILE A 141 3.97 10.59 4.83
CA ILE A 141 2.98 9.68 5.43
C ILE A 141 2.19 10.36 6.57
N ARG A 142 2.81 11.36 7.22
CA ARG A 142 2.16 12.21 8.25
C ARG A 142 1.05 13.04 7.64
#